data_AF-A0A495S9Q0-F1
#
_entry.id   AF-A0A495S9Q0-F1
#
_cell.length_a   1.000
_cell.length_b   1.000
_cell.length_c   1.000
_cell.angle_alpha   90.00
_cell.angle_beta   90.00
_cell.angle_gamma   90.00
#
_symmetry.space_group_name_H-M   'P 1'
#
loop_
_entity.id
_entity.type
_entity.pdbx_description
1 polymer ?
#
loop_
_entity_poly.entity_id
_entity_poly.type
_entity_poly.pdbx_seq_one_letter_code
_entity_poly.pdbx_strand_id
1 'polypeptide(L)'
;MKKKMIYIYLIIGFLPIFIVVYMYLNPSIDNKDFDLEYRISRGEKKYAKARNNNYSDNDYRFNHLGYCNDLEGRKLIIHSLDKESNGKERVIFVVKDAGEKFPTATIDYFGPNNNFNLFKIKYVADSIFIWKKKSVVQEKEELFFKGEKCR
;
A
#
# COMPACT_ATOMS: atom_id res chain seq x y z
N MET A 1 -30.15 -41.58 -24.54
CA MET A 1 -30.02 -41.11 -23.14
C MET A 1 -28.63 -41.35 -22.53
N LYS A 2 -28.09 -42.58 -22.54
CA LYS A 2 -26.80 -42.92 -21.89
C LYS A 2 -25.60 -42.06 -22.31
N LYS A 3 -25.42 -41.76 -23.61
CA LYS A 3 -24.35 -40.87 -24.10
C LYS A 3 -24.43 -39.45 -23.50
N LYS A 4 -25.63 -38.86 -23.41
CA LYS A 4 -25.83 -37.54 -22.78
C LYS A 4 -25.51 -37.55 -21.28
N MET A 5 -25.78 -38.65 -20.57
CA MET A 5 -25.38 -38.78 -19.16
C MET A 5 -23.87 -38.86 -18.96
N ILE A 6 -23.13 -39.54 -19.85
CA ILE A 6 -21.66 -39.60 -19.77
C ILE A 6 -21.04 -38.20 -19.89
N TYR A 7 -21.54 -37.36 -20.81
CA TYR A 7 -21.07 -35.97 -20.92
C TYR A 7 -21.37 -35.15 -19.66
N ILE A 8 -22.51 -35.37 -19.00
CA ILE A 8 -22.85 -34.70 -17.74
C ILE A 8 -21.88 -35.09 -16.63
N TYR A 9 -21.56 -36.38 -16.47
CA TYR A 9 -20.59 -36.83 -15.48
C TYR A 9 -19.17 -36.31 -15.75
N LEU A 10 -18.77 -36.24 -17.02
CA LEU A 10 -17.47 -35.66 -17.40
C LEU A 10 -17.41 -34.17 -17.06
N ILE A 11 -18.46 -33.40 -17.34
CA ILE A 11 -18.54 -31.98 -16.98
C ILE A 11 -18.46 -31.80 -15.46
N ILE A 12 -19.21 -32.59 -14.68
CA ILE A 12 -19.20 -32.51 -13.21
C ILE A 12 -17.83 -32.87 -12.64
N GLY A 13 -17.11 -33.82 -13.24
CA GLY A 13 -15.75 -34.16 -12.82
C GLY A 13 -14.71 -33.10 -13.20
N PHE A 14 -14.84 -32.46 -14.37
CA PHE A 14 -13.92 -31.42 -14.82
C PHE A 14 -14.14 -30.06 -14.17
N LEU A 15 -15.37 -29.73 -13.78
CA LEU A 15 -15.72 -28.45 -13.15
C LEU A 15 -14.87 -28.13 -11.91
N PRO A 16 -14.71 -29.02 -10.90
CA PRO A 16 -13.89 -28.71 -9.73
C PRO A 16 -12.41 -28.56 -10.08
N ILE A 17 -11.89 -29.34 -11.02
CA ILE A 17 -10.51 -29.22 -11.51
C ILE A 17 -10.30 -27.84 -12.15
N PHE A 18 -11.24 -27.42 -12.99
CA PHE A 18 -11.21 -26.10 -13.63
C PHE A 18 -11.29 -24.96 -12.60
N ILE A 19 -12.15 -25.09 -11.58
CA ILE A 19 -12.27 -24.09 -10.50
C ILE A 19 -10.94 -23.96 -9.74
N VAL A 20 -10.30 -25.08 -9.36
CA VAL A 20 -9.01 -25.07 -8.67
C VAL A 20 -7.92 -24.44 -9.53
N VAL A 21 -7.82 -24.81 -10.80
CA VAL A 21 -6.86 -24.21 -11.74
C VAL A 21 -7.13 -22.72 -11.93
N TYR A 22 -8.39 -22.32 -12.04
CA TYR A 22 -8.77 -20.91 -12.16
C TYR A 22 -8.39 -20.10 -10.93
N MET A 23 -8.64 -20.61 -9.72
CA MET A 23 -8.24 -19.96 -8.47
C MET A 23 -6.72 -19.89 -8.30
N TYR A 24 -6.00 -20.91 -8.77
CA TYR A 24 -4.54 -20.91 -8.76
C TYR A 24 -3.94 -19.88 -9.73
N LEU A 25 -4.52 -19.75 -10.93
CA LEU A 25 -4.06 -18.80 -11.95
C LEU A 25 -4.57 -17.37 -11.73
N ASN A 26 -5.71 -17.21 -11.06
CA ASN A 26 -6.30 -15.92 -10.68
C ASN A 26 -6.48 -15.89 -9.16
N PRO A 27 -5.39 -15.80 -8.38
CA PRO A 27 -5.53 -15.55 -6.95
C PRO A 27 -6.36 -14.28 -6.78
N SER A 28 -7.44 -14.35 -6.00
CA SER A 28 -8.16 -13.15 -5.60
C SER A 28 -7.18 -12.21 -4.94
N ILE A 29 -7.27 -10.91 -5.26
CA ILE A 29 -6.56 -9.90 -4.48
C ILE A 29 -7.25 -9.88 -3.11
N ASP A 30 -6.74 -10.70 -2.19
CA ASP A 30 -7.33 -10.85 -0.86
C ASP A 30 -7.22 -9.54 -0.07
N ASN A 31 -6.18 -8.74 -0.36
CA ASN A 31 -6.01 -7.41 0.19
C ASN A 31 -5.65 -6.39 -0.91
N LYS A 32 -6.60 -5.48 -1.20
CA LYS A 32 -6.45 -4.42 -2.21
C LYS A 32 -5.31 -3.45 -1.91
N ASP A 33 -5.01 -3.21 -0.63
CA ASP A 33 -3.90 -2.34 -0.26
C ASP A 33 -2.57 -3.01 -0.53
N PHE A 34 -2.45 -4.31 -0.21
CA PHE A 34 -1.25 -5.08 -0.50
C PHE A 34 -0.96 -5.15 -2.01
N ASP A 35 -1.98 -5.40 -2.84
CA ASP A 35 -1.84 -5.34 -4.30
C ASP A 35 -1.42 -3.94 -4.78
N LEU A 36 -1.96 -2.88 -4.16
CA LEU A 36 -1.58 -1.51 -4.50
C LEU A 36 -0.12 -1.21 -4.13
N GLU A 37 0.31 -1.57 -2.92
CA GLU A 37 1.70 -1.47 -2.47
C GLU A 37 2.63 -2.22 -3.43
N TYR A 38 2.29 -3.45 -3.79
CA TYR A 38 3.05 -4.28 -4.71
C TYR A 38 3.19 -3.64 -6.09
N ARG A 39 2.08 -3.20 -6.71
CA ARG A 39 2.10 -2.58 -8.04
C ARG A 39 2.88 -1.27 -8.06
N ILE A 40 2.80 -0.47 -7.01
CA ILE A 40 3.60 0.76 -6.88
C ILE A 40 5.07 0.40 -6.72
N SER A 41 5.37 -0.60 -5.90
CA SER A 41 6.74 -1.06 -5.68
C SER A 41 7.36 -1.76 -6.88
N ARG A 42 6.55 -2.14 -7.88
CA ARG A 42 7.00 -2.61 -9.20
C ARG A 42 7.00 -1.55 -10.29
N GLY A 43 6.59 -0.32 -9.96
CA GLY A 43 6.44 0.77 -10.94
C GLY A 43 5.30 0.57 -11.95
N GLU A 44 4.45 -0.44 -11.78
CA GLU A 44 3.31 -0.74 -12.65
C GLU A 44 2.18 0.29 -12.47
N LYS A 45 2.07 0.86 -11.27
CA LYS A 45 1.08 1.89 -10.94
C LYS A 45 1.75 3.09 -10.28
N LYS A 46 1.36 4.29 -10.69
CA LYS A 46 1.79 5.54 -10.03
C LYS A 46 0.85 5.82 -8.86
N TYR A 47 1.40 6.17 -7.70
CA TYR A 47 0.60 6.52 -6.51
C TYR A 47 -0.38 7.68 -6.77
N ALA A 48 0.02 8.68 -7.58
CA ALA A 48 -0.87 9.79 -7.97
C ALA A 48 -2.12 9.33 -8.75
N LYS A 49 -2.04 8.23 -9.51
CA LYS A 49 -3.20 7.63 -10.20
C LYS A 49 -4.04 6.75 -9.27
N ALA A 50 -3.52 6.38 -8.11
CA ALA A 50 -4.22 5.56 -7.13
C ALA A 50 -5.09 6.38 -6.19
N ARG A 51 -4.96 7.71 -6.21
CA ARG A 51 -5.77 8.63 -5.43
C ARG A 51 -7.25 8.55 -5.84
N ASN A 52 -8.11 8.66 -4.84
CA ASN A 52 -9.55 8.80 -5.02
C ASN A 52 -9.90 10.26 -5.36
N ASN A 53 -10.49 10.46 -6.54
CA ASN A 53 -10.90 11.77 -7.06
C ASN A 53 -12.16 12.34 -6.38
N ASN A 54 -12.82 11.59 -5.50
CA ASN A 54 -14.05 12.01 -4.83
C ASN A 54 -13.84 13.09 -3.76
N TYR A 55 -12.59 13.49 -3.49
CA TYR A 55 -12.23 14.50 -2.50
C TYR A 55 -11.28 15.55 -3.07
N SER A 56 -11.43 16.79 -2.61
CA SER A 56 -10.56 17.90 -2.99
C SER A 56 -9.14 17.71 -2.43
N ASP A 57 -8.14 18.21 -3.14
CA ASP A 57 -6.75 18.21 -2.66
C ASP A 57 -6.58 18.87 -1.30
N ASN A 58 -7.40 19.90 -1.03
CA ASN A 58 -7.39 20.66 0.21
C ASN A 58 -7.94 19.86 1.40
N ASP A 59 -8.69 18.78 1.15
CA ASP A 59 -9.26 17.97 2.21
C ASP A 59 -8.18 17.07 2.83
N TYR A 60 -7.17 16.67 2.08
CA TYR A 60 -6.18 15.70 2.53
C TYR A 60 -5.07 16.33 3.38
N ARG A 61 -4.76 15.69 4.51
CA ARG A 61 -3.74 16.17 5.47
C ARG A 61 -2.32 15.93 4.98
N PHE A 62 -2.11 14.84 4.25
CA PHE A 62 -0.79 14.37 3.86
C PHE A 62 -0.64 14.41 2.34
N ASN A 63 -0.77 15.59 1.75
CA ASN A 63 -0.72 15.73 0.31
C ASN A 63 0.63 16.27 -0.16
N HIS A 64 1.27 15.54 -1.09
CA HIS A 64 2.52 15.91 -1.75
C HIS A 64 3.69 16.24 -0.81
N LEU A 65 3.74 15.62 0.37
CA LEU A 65 4.85 15.85 1.29
C LEU A 65 6.10 15.08 0.82
N GLY A 66 7.17 15.80 0.52
CA GLY A 66 8.43 15.24 0.06
C GLY A 66 9.55 15.48 1.08
N TYR A 67 10.20 14.40 1.51
CA TYR A 67 11.36 14.46 2.40
C TYR A 67 12.53 13.71 1.79
N CYS A 68 13.73 14.26 1.94
CA CYS A 68 14.97 13.77 1.36
C CYS A 68 15.97 13.48 2.49
N ASN A 69 16.67 12.37 2.36
CA ASN A 69 17.83 12.02 3.16
C ASN A 69 19.01 11.92 2.20
N ASP A 70 19.71 13.03 2.04
CA ASP A 70 20.80 13.15 1.07
C ASP A 70 22.00 12.26 1.46
N LEU A 71 22.18 11.97 2.75
CA LEU A 71 23.25 11.09 3.25
C LEU A 71 23.04 9.63 2.80
N GLU A 72 21.79 9.15 2.84
CA GLU A 72 21.43 7.79 2.44
C GLU A 72 20.97 7.73 0.97
N GLY A 73 20.84 8.87 0.28
CA GLY A 73 20.30 8.95 -1.08
C GLY A 73 18.83 8.51 -1.17
N ARG A 74 18.02 8.76 -0.15
CA ARG A 74 16.64 8.27 -0.05
C ARG A 74 15.65 9.41 -0.11
N LYS A 75 14.55 9.22 -0.82
CA LYS A 75 13.45 10.17 -0.91
C LYS A 75 12.15 9.52 -0.44
N LEU A 76 11.51 10.13 0.55
CA LEU A 76 10.17 9.81 0.98
C LEU A 76 9.16 10.74 0.31
N ILE A 77 8.08 10.16 -0.18
CA ILE A 77 6.89 10.88 -0.64
C ILE A 77 5.70 10.33 0.15
N ILE A 78 4.97 11.20 0.83
CA ILE A 78 3.77 10.85 1.57
C ILE A 78 2.57 11.43 0.81
N HIS A 79 1.56 10.59 0.57
CA HIS A 79 0.36 10.99 -0.15
C HIS A 79 -0.89 10.34 0.46
N SER A 80 -1.96 11.11 0.61
CA SER A 80 -3.26 10.57 0.97
C SER A 80 -3.95 9.95 -0.24
N LEU A 81 -4.50 8.75 -0.07
CA LEU A 81 -5.18 8.01 -1.13
C LEU A 81 -6.69 8.23 -1.11
N ASP A 82 -7.31 8.05 0.06
CA ASP A 82 -8.75 8.22 0.26
C ASP A 82 -9.08 8.52 1.72
N LYS A 83 -10.35 8.88 1.97
CA LYS A 83 -10.94 9.00 3.30
C LYS A 83 -12.13 8.06 3.43
N GLU A 84 -12.11 7.28 4.51
CA GLU A 84 -13.24 6.48 4.93
C GLU A 84 -14.32 7.35 5.59
N SER A 85 -15.56 6.85 5.59
CA SER A 85 -16.71 7.53 6.20
C SER A 85 -16.56 7.78 7.71
N ASN A 86 -15.70 7.01 8.38
CA ASN A 86 -15.37 7.16 9.80
C ASN A 86 -14.29 8.23 10.09
N GLY A 87 -13.86 8.97 9.06
CA GLY A 87 -12.84 10.02 9.17
C GLY A 87 -11.40 9.50 9.16
N LYS A 88 -11.17 8.19 8.99
CA LYS A 88 -9.83 7.65 8.74
C LYS A 88 -9.37 8.04 7.35
N GLU A 89 -8.10 8.43 7.25
CA GLU A 89 -7.46 8.79 5.99
C GLU A 89 -6.43 7.71 5.64
N ARG A 90 -6.59 7.08 4.48
CA ARG A 90 -5.60 6.10 3.99
C ARG A 90 -4.45 6.85 3.36
N VAL A 91 -3.23 6.59 3.82
CA VAL A 91 -2.03 7.31 3.42
C VAL A 91 -0.99 6.31 2.93
N ILE A 92 -0.33 6.63 1.83
CA ILE A 92 0.78 5.86 1.29
C ILE A 92 2.11 6.58 1.52
N PHE A 93 3.07 5.81 2.00
CA PHE A 93 4.47 6.19 2.19
C PHE A 93 5.27 5.52 1.09
N VAL A 94 5.87 6.32 0.21
CA VAL A 94 6.67 5.85 -0.92
C VAL A 94 8.11 6.26 -0.69
N VAL A 95 8.99 5.29 -0.47
CA VAL A 95 10.43 5.51 -0.31
C VAL A 95 11.12 5.11 -1.61
N LYS A 96 11.94 6.01 -2.15
CA LYS A 96 12.78 5.76 -3.31
C LYS A 96 14.25 5.93 -2.92
N ASP A 97 15.01 4.86 -3.05
CA ASP A 97 16.46 4.86 -2.81
C ASP A 97 17.20 5.12 -4.13
N ALA A 98 18.33 5.83 -4.10
CA ALA A 98 19.06 6.28 -5.29
C ALA A 98 19.55 5.12 -6.19
N GLY A 99 19.80 3.94 -5.61
CA GLY A 99 20.25 2.75 -6.33
C GLY A 99 19.12 1.83 -6.82
N GLU A 100 17.89 2.06 -6.38
CA GLU A 100 16.77 1.16 -6.66
C GLU A 100 15.95 1.62 -7.87
N LYS A 101 15.67 0.68 -8.78
CA LYS A 101 14.88 0.97 -9.99
C LYS A 101 13.43 1.32 -9.63
N PHE A 102 12.91 0.70 -8.58
CA PHE A 102 11.53 0.86 -8.16
C PHE A 102 11.46 1.30 -6.69
N PRO A 103 10.46 2.11 -6.31
CA PRO A 103 10.32 2.52 -4.92
C PRO A 103 9.79 1.37 -4.06
N THR A 104 9.84 1.54 -2.74
CA THR A 104 9.05 0.74 -1.79
C THR A 104 7.82 1.54 -1.37
N ALA A 105 6.65 0.91 -1.35
CA ALA A 105 5.41 1.51 -0.87
C ALA A 105 4.88 0.81 0.38
N THR A 106 4.35 1.60 1.31
CA THR A 106 3.63 1.09 2.49
C THR A 106 2.42 1.98 2.76
N ILE A 107 1.26 1.37 2.93
CA ILE A 107 0.00 2.02 3.26
C ILE A 107 -0.23 1.93 4.76
N ASP A 108 -0.65 3.05 5.32
CA ASP A 108 -1.09 3.14 6.70
C ASP A 108 -2.37 3.99 6.77
N TYR A 109 -3.04 3.94 7.92
CA TYR A 109 -4.29 4.62 8.15
C TYR A 109 -4.10 5.63 9.25
N PHE A 110 -4.39 6.89 8.94
CA PHE A 110 -4.40 7.99 9.87
C PHE A 110 -5.78 8.09 10.51
N GLY A 111 -5.86 7.81 11.81
CA GLY A 111 -7.09 7.80 12.58
C GLY A 111 -7.55 9.18 13.07
N PRO A 112 -8.82 9.29 13.53
CA PRO A 112 -9.38 10.52 14.08
C PRO A 112 -8.68 10.99 15.38
N ASN A 113 -7.96 10.11 16.07
CA ASN A 113 -7.13 10.42 17.23
C ASN A 113 -5.76 11.03 16.87
N ASN A 114 -5.60 11.49 15.62
CA ASN A 114 -4.37 12.04 15.06
C ASN A 114 -3.16 11.08 15.10
N ASN A 115 -3.41 9.78 15.02
CA ASN A 115 -2.34 8.77 15.02
C ASN A 115 -2.48 7.81 13.84
N PHE A 116 -1.34 7.41 13.31
CA PHE A 116 -1.20 6.32 12.35
C PHE A 116 -1.33 4.95 13.04
N ASN A 117 -1.68 3.88 12.31
CA ASN A 117 -1.75 2.53 12.90
C ASN A 117 -0.36 1.91 13.00
N LEU A 118 0.36 1.84 11.89
CA LEU A 118 1.67 1.18 11.76
C LEU A 118 2.83 2.10 12.15
N PHE A 119 2.72 3.39 11.84
CA PHE A 119 3.81 4.34 12.04
C PHE A 119 3.59 5.28 13.22
N LYS A 120 4.69 5.77 13.76
CA LYS A 120 4.76 6.90 14.67
C LYS A 120 5.62 7.96 13.98
N ILE A 121 5.03 9.12 13.71
CA ILE A 121 5.68 10.21 12.99
C ILE A 121 5.98 11.33 13.97
N LYS A 122 7.22 11.83 13.93
CA LYS A 122 7.65 13.01 14.67
C LYS A 122 8.22 14.03 13.70
N TYR A 123 7.75 15.27 13.81
CA TYR A 123 8.27 16.41 13.08
C TYR A 123 9.15 17.26 14.00
N VAL A 124 10.29 17.72 13.50
CA VAL A 124 11.19 18.65 14.19
C VAL A 124 11.66 19.68 13.17
N ALA A 125 11.12 20.91 13.23
CA ALA A 125 11.29 21.92 12.18
C ALA A 125 10.96 21.33 10.79
N ASP A 126 11.90 21.34 9.85
CA ASP A 126 11.73 20.75 8.52
C ASP A 126 12.13 19.26 8.45
N SER A 127 12.55 18.65 9.56
CA SER A 127 12.88 17.24 9.64
C SER A 127 11.68 16.36 9.99
N ILE A 128 11.68 15.14 9.45
CA ILE A 128 10.73 14.07 9.76
C ILE A 128 11.46 12.84 10.27
N PHE A 129 10.86 12.18 11.26
CA PHE A 129 11.28 10.86 11.75
C PHE A 129 10.05 9.95 11.76
N ILE A 130 10.13 8.85 11.02
CA ILE A 130 9.08 7.84 10.92
C ILE A 130 9.59 6.55 11.54
N TRP A 131 8.91 6.11 12.58
CA TRP A 131 9.20 4.87 13.29
C TRP A 131 8.08 3.88 13.02
N LYS A 132 8.44 2.66 12.63
CA LYS A 132 7.50 1.54 12.58
C LYS A 132 7.26 1.06 14.01
N LYS A 133 6.00 1.01 14.43
CA LYS A 133 5.61 0.57 15.78
C LYS A 133 5.90 -0.91 15.97
N LYS A 134 6.03 -1.29 17.23
CA LYS A 134 6.12 -2.69 17.63
C LYS A 134 4.91 -3.47 17.13
N SER A 135 5.16 -4.69 16.67
CA SER A 135 4.13 -5.65 16.25
C SER A 135 4.49 -7.04 16.75
N VAL A 136 3.63 -8.03 16.53
CA VAL A 136 3.89 -9.43 16.88
C VAL A 136 5.19 -9.95 16.24
N VAL A 137 5.56 -9.42 15.07
CA VAL A 137 6.79 -9.79 14.33
C VAL A 137 7.97 -8.89 14.70
N GLN A 138 7.70 -7.68 15.23
CA GLN A 138 8.71 -6.64 15.42
C GLN A 138 8.69 -6.17 16.88
N GLU A 139 9.57 -6.73 17.70
CA GLU A 139 9.56 -6.54 19.16
C GLU A 139 9.97 -5.13 19.62
N LYS A 140 10.59 -4.35 18.72
CA LYS A 140 11.08 -2.99 18.98
C LYS A 140 10.59 -2.02 17.92
N GLU A 141 10.48 -0.74 18.29
CA GLU A 141 10.25 0.31 17.31
C GLU A 141 11.49 0.39 16.40
N GLU A 142 11.28 0.48 15.10
CA GLU A 142 12.36 0.54 14.11
C GLU A 142 12.26 1.83 13.31
N LEU A 143 13.41 2.48 13.05
CA LEU A 143 13.43 3.67 12.23
C LEU A 143 13.16 3.27 10.78
N PHE A 144 11.99 3.66 10.27
CA PHE A 144 11.61 3.42 8.88
C PHE A 144 12.24 4.45 7.93
N PHE A 145 12.17 5.72 8.32
CA PHE A 145 12.72 6.83 7.53
C PHE A 145 13.06 8.02 8.43
N LYS A 146 14.15 8.72 8.12
CA LYS A 146 14.46 10.06 8.61
C LYS A 146 14.91 10.92 7.45
N GLY A 147 14.59 12.21 7.46
CA GLY A 147 15.04 13.15 6.44
C GLY A 147 14.56 14.56 6.70
N GLU A 148 14.91 15.48 5.82
CA GLU A 148 14.47 16.87 5.83
C GLU A 148 13.55 17.12 4.64
N LYS A 149 12.74 18.19 4.66
CA LYS A 149 11.97 18.55 3.47
C LYS A 149 12.92 18.69 2.28
N CYS A 150 12.54 18.04 1.17
CA CYS A 150 13.30 18.19 -0.06
C CYS A 150 13.32 19.67 -0.47
N ARG A 151 14.52 20.17 -0.78
CA ARG A 151 14.72 21.51 -1.35
C ARG A 151 14.44 21.52 -2.85
#